data_AF-A0A3D3CF79-F1
#
_entry.id   AF-A0A3D3CF79-F1
#
_cell.length_a   1.000
_cell.length_b   1.000
_cell.length_c   1.000
_cell.angle_alpha   90.00
_cell.angle_beta   90.00
_cell.angle_gamma   90.00
#
_symmetry.space_group_name_H-M   'P 1'
#
loop_
_entity.id
_entity.type
_entity.pdbx_description
1 polymer ?
#
loop_
_entity_poly.entity_id
_entity_poly.type
_entity_poly.pdbx_seq_one_letter_code
_entity_poly.pdbx_strand_id
1 'polypeptide(L)'
;MPTPRGALSALEMWDEWVSSPFRDSAGATREIRGILDGLSPEGRGGEEVVSSSRLWIFRRLRGLWDVARLSEAAEFAQLLSIPESMKGKVLLRLPAEILALLKQRGRPGIEWLKGVWGSSGALYIPRTGYYMTFRLPSHRIGDRVEAELRQERFSYGRRAVHNRVEITIRNQEDIVTLLSRFALGKSSLMLEERAIVRSMRDRANKLVNCDASNIRKALEASSRQMEVADAVLASVEERSVPEVLKRLIETRRENPSLSLEELGRIQTPPVSKSTIQYRWKKLERMAEALSRTVRL
;
A
#
# COMPACT_ATOMS: atom_id res chain seq x y z
N MET A 1 12.06 2.00 18.57
CA MET A 1 11.70 3.16 17.73
C MET A 1 10.29 3.58 18.07
N PRO A 2 10.01 4.85 18.40
CA PRO A 2 8.66 5.29 18.71
C PRO A 2 7.81 5.21 17.43
N THR A 3 6.59 4.70 17.56
CA THR A 3 5.55 4.82 16.53
C THR A 3 5.35 6.31 16.19
N PRO A 4 5.25 6.69 14.91
CA PRO A 4 5.01 8.09 14.56
C PRO A 4 3.73 8.57 15.22
N ARG A 5 3.79 9.71 15.92
CA ARG A 5 2.61 10.42 16.43
C ARG A 5 1.66 10.67 15.24
N GLY A 6 0.43 10.15 15.33
CA GLY A 6 -0.59 10.26 14.27
C GLY A 6 -0.98 8.94 13.58
N ALA A 7 -0.29 7.83 13.88
CA ALA A 7 -0.66 6.54 13.31
C ALA A 7 -1.84 5.91 14.08
N LEU A 8 -3.05 5.93 13.50
CA LEU A 8 -4.15 5.07 13.96
C LEU A 8 -3.65 3.62 14.07
N SER A 9 -3.64 3.11 15.28
CA SER A 9 -3.41 1.72 15.64
C SER A 9 -4.58 0.86 15.17
N ALA A 10 -4.36 -0.44 15.07
CA ALA A 10 -5.46 -1.37 14.80
C ALA A 10 -6.61 -1.22 15.81
N LEU A 11 -6.32 -0.78 17.03
CA LEU A 11 -7.32 -0.56 18.08
C LEU A 11 -8.24 0.61 17.75
N GLU A 12 -7.70 1.74 17.30
CA GLU A 12 -8.50 2.95 17.01
C GLU A 12 -9.43 2.75 15.80
N MET A 13 -9.02 1.94 14.81
CA MET A 13 -9.89 1.55 13.69
C MET A 13 -11.09 0.73 14.18
N TRP A 14 -10.89 -0.19 15.14
CA TRP A 14 -11.97 -0.98 15.69
C TRP A 14 -12.88 -0.16 16.62
N ASP A 15 -12.34 0.82 17.33
CA ASP A 15 -13.15 1.77 18.10
C ASP A 15 -14.02 2.64 17.18
N GLU A 16 -13.48 3.08 16.04
CA GLU A 16 -14.28 3.73 14.98
C GLU A 16 -15.36 2.79 14.45
N TRP A 17 -15.04 1.52 14.20
CA TRP A 17 -16.03 0.54 13.73
C TRP A 17 -17.15 0.31 14.76
N VAL A 18 -16.83 0.20 16.05
CA VAL A 18 -17.83 0.07 17.12
C VAL A 18 -18.73 1.30 17.16
N SER A 19 -18.15 2.50 17.12
CA SER A 19 -18.85 3.78 17.28
C SER A 19 -19.51 4.29 15.99
N SER A 20 -19.25 3.66 14.85
CA SER A 20 -19.77 4.09 13.55
C SER A 20 -21.30 4.20 13.52
N PRO A 21 -21.87 5.20 12.81
CA PRO A 21 -23.30 5.49 12.90
C PRO A 21 -24.18 4.36 12.36
N PHE A 22 -25.40 4.27 12.88
CA PHE A 22 -26.44 3.37 12.41
C PHE A 22 -27.30 4.07 11.35
N ARG A 23 -27.68 3.38 10.28
CA ARG A 23 -28.57 3.94 9.25
C ARG A 23 -30.03 3.83 9.66
N ASP A 24 -30.49 2.60 9.84
CA ASP A 24 -31.87 2.25 10.13
C ASP A 24 -31.92 0.84 10.77
N SER A 25 -33.11 0.45 11.23
CA SER A 25 -33.32 -0.88 11.85
C SER A 25 -33.01 -2.04 10.89
N ALA A 26 -33.27 -1.86 9.60
CA ALA A 26 -32.99 -2.86 8.57
C ALA A 26 -31.48 -3.03 8.33
N GLY A 27 -30.73 -1.94 8.25
CA GLY A 27 -29.27 -1.92 8.14
C GLY A 27 -28.60 -2.50 9.39
N ALA A 28 -29.11 -2.16 10.58
CA ALA A 28 -28.64 -2.77 11.82
C ALA A 28 -28.84 -4.30 11.80
N THR A 29 -30.02 -4.75 11.36
CA THR A 29 -30.29 -6.19 11.20
C THR A 29 -29.33 -6.86 10.21
N ARG A 30 -29.06 -6.23 9.06
CA ARG A 30 -28.08 -6.72 8.06
C ARG A 30 -26.68 -6.82 8.65
N GLU A 31 -26.24 -5.81 9.41
CA GLU A 31 -24.93 -5.80 10.06
C GLU A 31 -24.80 -6.88 11.13
N ILE A 32 -25.82 -7.07 11.98
CA ILE A 32 -25.86 -8.18 12.95
C ILE A 32 -25.72 -9.51 12.22
N ARG A 33 -26.49 -9.74 11.15
CA ARG A 33 -26.39 -10.96 10.36
C ARG A 33 -24.99 -11.15 9.77
N GLY A 34 -24.37 -10.08 9.29
CA GLY A 34 -23.00 -10.11 8.77
C GLY A 34 -21.98 -10.50 9.84
N ILE A 35 -22.10 -9.91 11.03
CA ILE A 35 -21.25 -10.25 12.17
C ILE A 35 -21.36 -11.75 12.46
N LEU A 36 -22.58 -12.27 12.59
CA LEU A 36 -22.84 -13.68 12.89
C LEU A 36 -22.34 -14.62 11.78
N ASP A 37 -22.59 -14.29 10.51
CA ASP A 37 -22.13 -15.06 9.35
C ASP A 37 -20.58 -15.14 9.27
N GLY A 38 -19.87 -14.13 9.78
CA GLY A 38 -18.41 -14.13 9.85
C GLY A 38 -17.84 -14.90 11.06
N LEU A 39 -18.67 -15.24 12.05
CA LEU A 39 -18.27 -16.08 13.18
C LEU A 39 -18.44 -17.57 12.84
N SER A 40 -17.67 -18.42 13.51
CA SER A 40 -17.85 -19.87 13.41
C SER A 40 -18.89 -20.32 14.46
N PRO A 41 -19.94 -21.07 14.08
CA PRO A 41 -20.85 -21.64 15.04
C PRO A 41 -20.16 -22.75 15.86
N GLU A 42 -20.47 -22.80 17.15
CA GLU A 42 -19.99 -23.76 18.13
C GLU A 42 -21.19 -24.51 18.74
N GLY A 43 -21.81 -25.45 18.00
CA GLY A 43 -22.89 -26.26 18.57
C GLY A 43 -23.54 -27.27 17.62
N ARG A 44 -24.13 -28.33 18.20
CA ARG A 44 -25.07 -29.26 17.54
C ARG A 44 -26.35 -29.31 18.37
N GLY A 45 -27.44 -28.74 17.84
CA GLY A 45 -28.80 -28.87 18.40
C GLY A 45 -29.47 -27.53 18.71
N GLY A 46 -30.56 -27.21 18.00
CA GLY A 46 -31.58 -26.20 18.34
C GLY A 46 -31.15 -24.72 18.43
N GLU A 47 -30.16 -24.42 19.25
CA GLU A 47 -29.61 -23.09 19.53
C GLU A 47 -28.29 -22.89 18.77
N GLU A 48 -28.14 -21.73 18.14
CA GLU A 48 -26.90 -21.36 17.46
C GLU A 48 -26.01 -20.61 18.45
N VAL A 49 -24.91 -21.23 18.85
CA VAL A 49 -23.90 -20.59 19.70
C VAL A 49 -22.77 -20.12 18.82
N VAL A 50 -22.36 -18.87 18.97
CA VAL A 50 -21.16 -18.32 18.32
C VAL A 50 -20.20 -17.78 19.36
N SER A 51 -18.91 -17.75 19.05
CA SER A 51 -17.92 -17.24 19.99
C SER A 51 -16.81 -16.44 19.31
N SER A 52 -16.22 -15.51 20.07
CA SER A 52 -15.08 -14.71 19.60
C SER A 52 -14.24 -14.19 20.76
N SER A 53 -12.94 -14.03 20.53
CA SER A 53 -12.04 -13.29 21.41
C SER A 53 -12.01 -11.78 21.13
N ARG A 54 -12.67 -11.34 20.06
CA ARG A 54 -12.72 -9.92 19.64
C ARG A 54 -13.83 -9.18 20.38
N LEU A 55 -13.49 -8.56 21.51
CA LEU A 55 -14.48 -7.91 22.38
C LEU A 55 -15.28 -6.77 21.72
N TRP A 56 -14.69 -6.08 20.72
CA TRP A 56 -15.38 -5.04 19.96
C TRP A 56 -16.61 -5.57 19.20
N ILE A 57 -16.65 -6.86 18.85
CA ILE A 57 -17.81 -7.49 18.22
C ILE A 57 -19.03 -7.39 19.14
N PHE A 58 -18.88 -7.78 20.41
CA PHE A 58 -19.99 -7.79 21.37
C PHE A 58 -20.42 -6.36 21.73
N ARG A 59 -19.48 -5.41 21.79
CA ARG A 59 -19.79 -3.98 21.96
C ARG A 59 -20.64 -3.45 20.80
N ARG A 60 -20.27 -3.79 19.56
CA ARG A 60 -21.04 -3.42 18.37
C ARG A 60 -22.42 -4.08 18.35
N LEU A 61 -22.47 -5.39 18.60
CA LEU A 61 -23.72 -6.15 18.64
C LEU A 61 -24.70 -5.55 19.66
N ARG A 62 -24.24 -5.18 20.86
CA ARG A 62 -25.07 -4.51 21.86
C ARG A 62 -25.73 -3.24 21.30
N GLY A 63 -24.95 -2.36 20.69
CA GLY A 63 -25.49 -1.12 20.09
C GLY A 63 -26.44 -1.38 18.92
N LEU A 64 -26.14 -2.38 18.09
CA LEU A 64 -27.01 -2.76 16.98
C LEU A 64 -28.32 -3.43 17.45
N TRP A 65 -28.30 -4.12 18.58
CA TRP A 65 -29.44 -4.90 19.10
C TRP A 65 -30.67 -4.04 19.34
N ASP A 66 -30.46 -2.90 20.02
CA ASP A 66 -31.51 -1.93 20.33
C ASP A 66 -32.05 -1.28 19.05
N VAL A 67 -31.15 -0.90 18.12
CA VAL A 67 -31.55 -0.29 16.84
C VAL A 67 -32.33 -1.27 15.96
N ALA A 68 -31.96 -2.56 15.99
CA ALA A 68 -32.67 -3.61 15.29
C ALA A 68 -34.01 -4.01 15.95
N ARG A 69 -34.31 -3.45 17.14
CA ARG A 69 -35.46 -3.78 18.00
C ARG A 69 -35.51 -5.24 18.43
N LEU A 70 -34.34 -5.86 18.59
CA LEU A 70 -34.25 -7.25 19.06
C LEU A 70 -34.40 -7.35 20.58
N SER A 71 -34.21 -6.25 21.30
CA SER A 71 -34.43 -6.15 22.75
C SER A 71 -35.88 -6.41 23.16
N GLU A 72 -36.84 -6.27 22.23
CA GLU A 72 -38.25 -6.64 22.44
C GLU A 72 -38.43 -8.16 22.55
N ALA A 73 -37.54 -8.95 21.93
CA ALA A 73 -37.59 -10.41 21.91
C ALA A 73 -36.61 -11.04 22.91
N ALA A 74 -35.41 -10.49 23.06
CA ALA A 74 -34.43 -10.99 24.03
C ALA A 74 -33.44 -9.89 24.47
N GLU A 75 -33.18 -9.81 25.78
CA GLU A 75 -32.17 -8.90 26.34
C GLU A 75 -30.76 -9.39 25.97
N PHE A 76 -29.98 -8.56 25.27
CA PHE A 76 -28.66 -8.95 24.74
C PHE A 76 -27.69 -9.45 25.83
N ALA A 77 -27.72 -8.85 27.03
CA ALA A 77 -26.83 -9.23 28.13
C ALA A 77 -27.06 -10.68 28.60
N GLN A 78 -28.31 -11.15 28.56
CA GLN A 78 -28.68 -12.52 28.95
C GLN A 78 -28.21 -13.57 27.93
N LEU A 79 -27.93 -13.15 26.70
CA LEU A 79 -27.44 -14.03 25.63
C LEU A 79 -25.93 -14.29 25.73
N LEU A 80 -25.20 -13.50 26.53
CA LEU A 80 -23.76 -13.58 26.65
C LEU A 80 -23.33 -14.59 27.73
N SER A 81 -22.33 -15.40 27.40
CA SER A 81 -21.60 -16.23 28.36
C SER A 81 -20.15 -15.75 28.39
N ILE A 82 -19.75 -15.13 29.50
CA ILE A 82 -18.39 -14.63 29.71
C ILE A 82 -17.64 -15.65 30.58
N PRO A 83 -16.46 -16.15 30.16
CA PRO A 83 -15.67 -17.05 30.99
C PRO A 83 -15.27 -16.39 32.31
N GLU A 84 -15.46 -17.08 33.44
CA GLU A 84 -15.10 -16.57 34.79
C GLU A 84 -13.63 -16.16 34.89
N SER A 85 -12.74 -16.88 34.21
CA SER A 85 -11.31 -16.57 34.17
C SER A 85 -10.96 -15.26 33.45
N MET A 86 -11.94 -14.62 32.81
CA MET A 86 -11.78 -13.48 31.89
C MET A 86 -10.80 -13.75 30.74
N LYS A 87 -10.41 -15.02 30.56
CA LYS A 87 -9.54 -15.51 29.50
C LYS A 87 -10.35 -16.41 28.56
N GLY A 88 -10.09 -16.31 27.27
CA GLY A 88 -10.75 -17.12 26.25
C GLY A 88 -11.76 -16.33 25.41
N LYS A 89 -12.72 -17.05 24.82
CA LYS A 89 -13.74 -16.46 23.96
C LYS A 89 -14.99 -16.15 24.76
N VAL A 90 -15.63 -15.03 24.46
CA VAL A 90 -17.00 -14.78 24.89
C VAL A 90 -17.93 -15.54 23.94
N LEU A 91 -18.96 -16.18 24.50
CA LEU A 91 -19.97 -16.89 23.73
C LEU A 91 -21.25 -16.06 23.70
N LEU A 92 -21.97 -16.16 22.59
CA LEU A 92 -23.30 -15.61 22.39
C LEU A 92 -24.22 -16.77 22.01
N ARG A 93 -25.22 -17.03 22.84
CA ARG A 93 -26.25 -18.04 22.60
C ARG A 93 -27.44 -17.37 21.93
N LEU A 94 -27.81 -17.82 20.72
CA LEU A 94 -28.90 -17.21 19.96
C LEU A 94 -30.12 -18.14 19.96
N PRO A 95 -31.23 -17.72 20.59
CA PRO A 95 -32.50 -18.43 20.52
C PRO A 95 -33.01 -18.53 19.07
N ALA A 96 -33.76 -19.60 18.78
CA ALA A 96 -34.31 -19.85 17.45
C ALA A 96 -35.20 -18.70 16.94
N GLU A 97 -35.93 -18.05 17.83
CA GLU A 97 -36.81 -16.90 17.54
C GLU A 97 -36.01 -15.71 16.99
N ILE A 98 -34.88 -15.39 17.62
CA ILE A 98 -33.97 -14.33 17.16
C ILE A 98 -33.41 -14.68 15.79
N LEU A 99 -32.96 -15.93 15.60
CA LEU A 99 -32.45 -16.39 14.31
C LEU A 99 -33.52 -16.29 13.21
N ALA A 100 -34.79 -16.58 13.53
CA ALA A 100 -35.91 -16.43 12.61
C ALA A 100 -36.13 -14.96 12.21
N LEU A 101 -36.12 -14.04 13.18
CA LEU A 101 -36.24 -12.59 12.93
C LEU A 101 -35.11 -12.06 12.04
N LEU A 102 -33.87 -12.52 12.26
CA LEU A 102 -32.71 -12.14 11.46
C LEU A 102 -32.76 -12.70 10.02
N LYS A 103 -33.34 -13.89 9.82
CA LYS A 103 -33.47 -14.53 8.49
C LYS A 103 -34.52 -13.86 7.60
N GLN A 104 -35.59 -13.31 8.18
CA GLN A 104 -36.70 -12.71 7.41
C GLN A 104 -36.37 -11.34 6.81
N ARG A 105 -35.24 -10.72 7.19
CA ARG A 105 -34.93 -9.33 6.85
C ARG A 105 -33.81 -9.19 5.81
N GLY A 106 -34.22 -9.21 4.54
CA GLY A 106 -33.51 -8.56 3.42
C GLY A 106 -32.28 -9.26 2.82
N ARG A 107 -31.92 -8.84 1.61
CA ARG A 107 -30.69 -9.28 0.92
C ARG A 107 -29.43 -8.75 1.64
N PRO A 108 -28.26 -9.40 1.49
CA PRO A 108 -27.01 -8.80 1.92
C PRO A 108 -26.78 -7.47 1.19
N GLY A 109 -25.91 -6.65 1.77
CA GLY A 109 -25.59 -5.31 1.32
C GLY A 109 -24.38 -4.79 2.09
N ILE A 110 -24.05 -3.51 1.94
CA ILE A 110 -22.84 -2.94 2.52
C ILE A 110 -22.78 -3.07 4.06
N GLU A 111 -23.91 -3.01 4.76
CA GLU A 111 -23.94 -3.19 6.22
C GLU A 111 -23.67 -4.64 6.62
N TRP A 112 -24.17 -5.60 5.84
CA TRP A 112 -23.83 -7.01 6.04
C TRP A 112 -22.33 -7.24 5.80
N LEU A 113 -21.78 -6.71 4.71
CA LEU A 113 -20.35 -6.84 4.40
C LEU A 113 -19.45 -6.19 5.48
N LYS A 114 -19.87 -5.05 6.03
CA LYS A 114 -19.24 -4.39 7.19
C LYS A 114 -19.24 -5.28 8.42
N GLY A 115 -20.37 -5.94 8.69
CA GLY A 115 -20.51 -6.87 9.81
C GLY A 115 -19.57 -8.06 9.66
N VAL A 116 -19.53 -8.67 8.48
CA VAL A 116 -18.63 -9.79 8.17
C VAL A 116 -17.17 -9.37 8.34
N TRP A 117 -16.80 -8.20 7.80
CA TRP A 117 -15.43 -7.69 7.94
C TRP A 117 -15.07 -7.41 9.41
N GLY A 118 -15.99 -6.88 10.21
CA GLY A 118 -15.75 -6.60 11.62
C GLY A 118 -15.46 -7.86 12.44
N SER A 119 -16.20 -8.94 12.16
CA SER A 119 -16.06 -10.19 12.91
C SER A 119 -14.90 -11.06 12.43
N SER A 120 -14.64 -11.06 11.12
CA SER A 120 -13.74 -12.04 10.49
C SER A 120 -12.59 -11.42 9.68
N GLY A 121 -12.58 -10.10 9.55
CA GLY A 121 -11.62 -9.38 8.72
C GLY A 121 -10.44 -8.78 9.47
N ALA A 122 -9.53 -8.18 8.70
CA ALA A 122 -8.42 -7.37 9.19
C ALA A 122 -7.92 -6.43 8.09
N LEU A 123 -7.33 -5.31 8.49
CA LEU A 123 -6.59 -4.40 7.62
C LEU A 123 -5.11 -4.43 8.01
N TYR A 124 -4.25 -4.61 7.02
CA TYR A 124 -2.81 -4.63 7.19
C TYR A 124 -2.17 -3.46 6.47
N ILE A 125 -1.31 -2.74 7.17
CA ILE A 125 -0.68 -1.50 6.69
C ILE A 125 0.86 -1.61 6.69
N PRO A 126 1.48 -2.54 5.95
CA PRO A 126 2.93 -2.56 5.80
C PRO A 126 3.44 -1.40 4.93
N ARG A 127 4.76 -1.21 4.95
CA ARG A 127 5.45 -0.17 4.15
C ARG A 127 5.30 -0.35 2.64
N THR A 128 5.05 -1.57 2.17
CA THR A 128 5.03 -1.92 0.73
C THR A 128 3.67 -1.77 0.07
N GLY A 129 2.57 -1.72 0.83
CA GLY A 129 1.21 -1.62 0.29
C GLY A 129 0.17 -1.97 1.36
N TYR A 130 -1.10 -1.67 1.14
CA TYR A 130 -2.15 -2.06 2.09
C TYR A 130 -2.85 -3.31 1.60
N TYR A 131 -3.37 -4.12 2.51
CA TYR A 131 -4.28 -5.17 2.13
C TYR A 131 -5.34 -5.40 3.21
N MET A 132 -6.58 -5.56 2.76
CA MET A 132 -7.72 -5.91 3.58
C MET A 132 -8.05 -7.38 3.37
N THR A 133 -8.38 -8.09 4.44
CA THR A 133 -8.71 -9.53 4.40
C THR A 133 -10.06 -9.80 5.03
N PHE A 134 -10.73 -10.84 4.54
CA PHE A 134 -11.90 -11.49 5.11
C PHE A 134 -11.55 -12.96 5.33
N ARG A 135 -11.58 -13.47 6.57
CA ARG A 135 -11.27 -14.86 6.89
C ARG A 135 -12.54 -15.62 7.27
N LEU A 136 -13.16 -16.19 6.27
CA LEU A 136 -14.54 -16.64 6.31
C LEU A 136 -14.64 -18.11 6.74
N PRO A 137 -15.65 -18.46 7.57
CA PRO A 137 -15.77 -19.78 8.16
C PRO A 137 -16.23 -20.87 7.18
N SER A 138 -16.77 -20.48 6.01
CA SER A 138 -17.25 -21.43 4.99
C SER A 138 -17.23 -20.84 3.58
N HIS A 139 -17.26 -21.73 2.58
CA HIS A 139 -17.37 -21.36 1.17
C HIS A 139 -18.66 -20.57 0.87
N ARG A 140 -19.79 -20.97 1.47
CA ARG A 140 -21.08 -20.29 1.29
C ARG A 140 -21.04 -18.82 1.66
N ILE A 141 -20.35 -18.47 2.76
CA ILE A 141 -20.17 -17.06 3.15
C ILE A 141 -19.17 -16.36 2.22
N GLY A 142 -18.11 -17.06 1.80
CA GLY A 142 -17.19 -16.62 0.75
C GLY A 142 -17.90 -16.16 -0.51
N ASP A 143 -18.78 -16.99 -1.05
CA ASP A 143 -19.49 -16.71 -2.31
C ASP A 143 -20.42 -15.49 -2.18
N ARG A 144 -21.03 -15.30 -1.00
CA ARG A 144 -21.83 -14.10 -0.70
C ARG A 144 -20.97 -12.84 -0.63
N VAL A 145 -19.82 -12.89 0.05
CA VAL A 145 -18.88 -11.76 0.10
C VAL A 145 -18.41 -11.39 -1.30
N GLU A 146 -18.05 -12.38 -2.14
CA GLU A 146 -17.66 -12.12 -3.53
C GLU A 146 -18.78 -11.50 -4.37
N ALA A 147 -20.03 -11.90 -4.15
CA ALA A 147 -21.18 -11.33 -4.85
C ALA A 147 -21.33 -9.84 -4.51
N GLU A 148 -21.26 -9.48 -3.22
CA GLU A 148 -21.32 -8.08 -2.78
C GLU A 148 -20.12 -7.26 -3.31
N LEU A 149 -18.90 -7.80 -3.22
CA LEU A 149 -17.71 -7.13 -3.74
C LEU A 149 -17.77 -6.92 -5.25
N ARG A 150 -18.29 -7.91 -5.99
CA ARG A 150 -18.46 -7.82 -7.46
C ARG A 150 -19.53 -6.81 -7.84
N GLN A 151 -20.65 -6.76 -7.11
CA GLN A 151 -21.72 -5.78 -7.35
C GLN A 151 -21.19 -4.34 -7.22
N GLU A 152 -20.35 -4.11 -6.21
CA GLU A 152 -19.72 -2.81 -5.95
C GLU A 152 -18.44 -2.58 -6.78
N ARG A 153 -18.07 -3.51 -7.67
CA ARG A 153 -16.92 -3.45 -8.59
C ARG A 153 -15.54 -3.39 -7.91
N PHE A 154 -15.40 -3.94 -6.71
CA PHE A 154 -14.11 -4.04 -6.04
C PHE A 154 -13.23 -5.15 -6.63
N SER A 155 -11.91 -4.91 -6.70
CA SER A 155 -10.92 -5.92 -7.04
C SER A 155 -10.57 -6.77 -5.83
N TYR A 156 -10.65 -8.10 -5.97
CA TYR A 156 -10.32 -9.03 -4.91
C TYR A 156 -9.62 -10.29 -5.43
N GLY A 157 -8.84 -10.92 -4.55
CA GLY A 157 -8.33 -12.27 -4.72
C GLY A 157 -9.02 -13.22 -3.74
N ARG A 158 -9.28 -14.45 -4.19
CA ARG A 158 -9.85 -15.52 -3.36
C ARG A 158 -8.85 -16.64 -3.18
N ARG A 159 -8.78 -17.17 -1.95
CA ARG A 159 -8.01 -18.37 -1.61
C ARG A 159 -8.86 -19.29 -0.75
N ALA A 160 -9.02 -20.54 -1.17
CA ALA A 160 -9.59 -21.59 -0.33
C ALA A 160 -8.52 -22.15 0.61
N VAL A 161 -8.87 -22.38 1.87
CA VAL A 161 -8.00 -22.97 2.90
C VAL A 161 -8.81 -24.00 3.67
N HIS A 162 -8.72 -25.27 3.28
CA HIS A 162 -9.59 -26.35 3.78
C HIS A 162 -11.07 -25.97 3.69
N ASN A 163 -11.81 -25.95 4.79
CA ASN A 163 -13.22 -25.58 4.83
C ASN A 163 -13.45 -24.06 5.00
N ARG A 164 -12.39 -23.25 4.89
CA ARG A 164 -12.43 -21.78 5.05
C ARG A 164 -12.08 -21.09 3.75
N VAL A 165 -12.48 -19.82 3.66
CA VAL A 165 -12.17 -18.97 2.51
C VAL A 165 -11.51 -17.69 3.00
N GLU A 166 -10.42 -17.29 2.35
CA GLU A 166 -9.82 -15.98 2.53
C GLU A 166 -10.04 -15.14 1.28
N ILE A 167 -10.63 -13.96 1.45
CA ILE A 167 -10.76 -12.96 0.38
C ILE A 167 -9.88 -11.77 0.74
N THR A 168 -9.06 -11.32 -0.21
CA THR A 168 -8.11 -10.23 -0.01
C THR A 168 -8.31 -9.12 -1.04
N ILE A 169 -8.37 -7.88 -0.58
CA ILE A 169 -8.36 -6.67 -1.42
C ILE A 169 -6.98 -6.03 -1.26
N ARG A 170 -6.30 -5.75 -2.37
CA ARG A 170 -4.96 -5.14 -2.39
C ARG A 170 -4.93 -3.77 -3.07
N ASN A 171 -5.94 -3.45 -3.87
CA ASN A 171 -6.07 -2.14 -4.46
C ASN A 171 -6.37 -1.14 -3.33
N GLN A 172 -5.56 -0.09 -3.25
CA GLN A 172 -5.64 0.89 -2.17
C GLN A 172 -6.91 1.76 -2.26
N GLU A 173 -7.30 2.16 -3.46
CA GLU A 173 -8.51 2.94 -3.70
C GLU A 173 -9.76 2.14 -3.31
N ASP A 174 -9.78 0.83 -3.63
CA ASP A 174 -10.84 -0.08 -3.22
C ASP A 174 -10.94 -0.19 -1.69
N ILE A 175 -9.80 -0.33 -0.99
CA ILE A 175 -9.75 -0.38 0.47
C ILE A 175 -10.30 0.91 1.10
N VAL A 176 -9.82 2.07 0.63
CA VAL A 176 -10.26 3.39 1.11
C VAL A 176 -11.75 3.57 0.86
N THR A 177 -12.21 3.24 -0.35
CA THR A 177 -13.62 3.31 -0.73
C THR A 177 -14.47 2.41 0.16
N LEU A 178 -14.05 1.17 0.41
CA LEU A 178 -14.78 0.23 1.25
C LEU A 178 -14.86 0.69 2.71
N LEU A 179 -13.77 1.22 3.28
CA LEU A 179 -13.79 1.83 4.62
C LEU A 179 -14.76 3.02 4.69
N SER A 180 -14.74 3.91 3.69
CA SER A 180 -15.69 5.02 3.61
C SER A 180 -17.14 4.53 3.51
N ARG A 181 -17.40 3.47 2.74
CA ARG A 181 -18.72 2.81 2.64
C ARG A 181 -19.16 2.15 3.95
N PHE A 182 -18.22 1.68 4.77
CA PHE A 182 -18.46 1.21 6.14
C PHE A 182 -18.69 2.34 7.16
N ALA A 183 -18.63 3.61 6.71
CA ALA A 183 -18.66 4.80 7.54
C ALA A 183 -17.46 4.92 8.49
N LEU A 184 -16.28 4.50 8.04
CA LEU A 184 -15.00 4.60 8.75
C LEU A 184 -14.14 5.73 8.15
N GLY A 185 -14.65 6.96 8.26
CA GLY A 185 -14.05 8.14 7.64
C GLY A 185 -12.67 8.52 8.18
N LYS A 186 -12.41 8.33 9.48
CA LYS A 186 -11.09 8.61 10.07
C LYS A 186 -10.07 7.60 9.55
N SER A 187 -10.45 6.32 9.50
CA SER A 187 -9.59 5.26 8.97
C SER A 187 -9.30 5.45 7.48
N SER A 188 -10.30 5.83 6.67
CA SER A 188 -10.10 6.06 5.24
C SER A 188 -9.19 7.27 4.97
N LEU A 189 -9.43 8.42 5.61
CA LEU A 189 -8.59 9.61 5.49
C LEU A 189 -7.14 9.35 5.90
N MET A 190 -6.92 8.61 6.98
CA MET A 190 -5.58 8.24 7.43
C MET A 190 -4.82 7.41 6.37
N LEU A 191 -5.51 6.49 5.68
CA LEU A 191 -4.88 5.71 4.61
C LEU A 191 -4.52 6.57 3.41
N GLU A 192 -5.37 7.54 3.05
CA GLU A 192 -5.11 8.51 1.98
C GLU A 192 -3.90 9.39 2.30
N GLU A 193 -3.84 9.95 3.51
CA GLU A 193 -2.70 10.77 3.96
C GLU A 193 -1.38 9.98 3.86
N ARG A 194 -1.37 8.74 4.35
CA ARG A 194 -0.19 7.87 4.24
C ARG A 194 0.17 7.53 2.79
N ALA A 195 -0.83 7.44 1.90
CA ALA A 195 -0.61 7.25 0.47
C ALA A 195 0.17 8.41 -0.13
N ILE A 196 -0.29 9.64 0.16
CA ILE A 196 0.27 10.88 -0.37
C ILE A 196 1.72 11.01 0.07
N VAL A 197 1.98 10.86 1.37
CA VAL A 197 3.35 10.94 1.92
C VAL A 197 4.27 9.89 1.28
N ARG A 198 3.77 8.67 1.06
CA ARG A 198 4.55 7.61 0.40
C ARG A 198 4.86 7.99 -1.05
N SER A 199 3.87 8.44 -1.82
CA SER A 199 4.05 8.84 -3.22
C SER A 199 5.06 9.99 -3.36
N MET A 200 5.00 10.98 -2.45
CA MET A 200 5.97 12.08 -2.40
C MET A 200 7.39 11.58 -2.13
N ARG A 201 7.55 10.67 -1.15
CA ARG A 201 8.85 10.06 -0.84
C ARG A 201 9.41 9.24 -2.00
N ASP A 202 8.56 8.44 -2.64
CA ASP A 202 8.98 7.61 -3.78
C ASP A 202 9.40 8.48 -4.97
N ARG A 203 8.71 9.60 -5.21
CA ARG A 203 9.11 10.58 -6.23
C ARG A 203 10.46 11.23 -5.88
N ALA A 204 10.66 11.66 -4.64
CA ALA A 204 11.94 12.24 -4.20
C ALA A 204 13.09 11.23 -4.33
N ASN A 205 12.88 9.97 -3.92
CA ASN A 205 13.86 8.91 -4.08
C ASN A 205 14.21 8.66 -5.55
N LYS A 206 13.22 8.65 -6.45
CA LYS A 206 13.45 8.52 -7.90
C LYS A 206 14.31 9.66 -8.45
N LEU A 207 14.07 10.90 -8.02
CA LEU A 207 14.87 12.05 -8.43
C LEU A 207 16.31 11.93 -7.95
N VAL A 208 16.53 11.69 -6.65
CA VAL A 208 17.88 11.53 -6.07
C VAL A 208 18.63 10.37 -6.74
N ASN A 209 17.96 9.25 -7.01
CA ASN A 209 18.58 8.12 -7.69
C ASN A 209 18.94 8.44 -9.14
N CYS A 210 18.13 9.24 -9.84
CA CYS A 210 18.41 9.71 -11.18
C CYS A 210 19.67 10.59 -11.18
N ASP A 211 19.74 11.58 -10.29
CA ASP A 211 20.88 12.49 -10.18
C ASP A 211 22.16 11.74 -9.83
N ALA A 212 22.11 10.85 -8.83
CA ALA A 212 23.26 10.02 -8.47
C ALA A 212 23.70 9.11 -9.63
N SER A 213 22.76 8.55 -10.39
CA SER A 213 23.08 7.76 -11.58
C SER A 213 23.71 8.61 -12.70
N ASN A 214 23.25 9.85 -12.89
CA ASN A 214 23.78 10.74 -13.91
C ASN A 214 25.20 11.20 -13.56
N ILE A 215 25.44 11.55 -12.28
CA ILE A 215 26.78 11.89 -11.79
C ILE A 215 27.74 10.71 -11.95
N ARG A 216 27.34 9.48 -11.56
CA ARG A 216 28.19 8.29 -11.76
C ARG A 216 28.58 8.08 -13.21
N LYS A 217 27.62 8.14 -14.13
CA LYS A 217 27.89 8.03 -15.58
C LYS A 217 28.78 9.16 -16.09
N ALA A 218 28.60 10.38 -15.58
CA ALA A 218 29.43 11.52 -15.93
C ALA A 218 30.88 11.32 -15.45
N LEU A 219 31.08 10.83 -14.23
CA LEU A 219 32.42 10.51 -13.69
C LEU A 219 33.10 9.41 -14.51
N GLU A 220 32.42 8.31 -14.81
CA GLU A 220 32.95 7.21 -15.65
C GLU A 220 33.32 7.68 -17.07
N ALA A 221 32.51 8.56 -17.66
CA ALA A 221 32.84 9.18 -18.94
C ALA A 221 34.05 10.12 -18.80
N SER A 222 34.15 10.87 -17.70
CA SER A 222 35.26 11.77 -17.42
C SER A 222 36.58 11.01 -17.34
N SER A 223 36.62 9.90 -16.59
CA SER A 223 37.83 9.09 -16.44
C SER A 223 38.36 8.64 -17.80
N ARG A 224 37.50 8.08 -18.67
CA ARG A 224 37.87 7.68 -20.04
C ARG A 224 38.35 8.85 -20.89
N GLN A 225 37.69 10.00 -20.77
CA GLN A 225 38.08 11.23 -21.47
C GLN A 225 39.45 11.75 -21.00
N MET A 226 39.77 11.62 -19.72
CA MET A 226 41.07 12.01 -19.18
C MET A 226 42.18 11.07 -19.64
N GLU A 227 41.94 9.76 -19.70
CA GLU A 227 42.92 8.81 -20.29
C GLU A 227 43.26 9.18 -21.75
N VAL A 228 42.25 9.51 -22.56
CA VAL A 228 42.44 9.98 -23.94
C VAL A 228 43.22 11.31 -23.97
N ALA A 229 42.86 12.25 -23.10
CA ALA A 229 43.50 13.55 -23.03
C ALA A 229 44.99 13.44 -22.64
N ASP A 230 45.29 12.64 -21.62
CA ASP A 230 46.65 12.43 -21.14
C ASP A 230 47.52 11.76 -22.23
N ALA A 231 46.96 10.79 -22.98
CA ALA A 231 47.66 10.19 -24.12
C ALA A 231 47.97 11.19 -25.25
N VAL A 232 47.04 12.11 -25.54
CA VAL A 232 47.25 13.17 -26.55
C VAL A 232 48.29 14.18 -26.08
N LEU A 233 48.22 14.61 -24.81
CA LEU A 233 49.11 15.63 -24.25
C LEU A 233 50.54 15.13 -24.03
N ALA A 234 50.74 13.83 -23.77
CA ALA A 234 52.08 13.24 -23.61
C ALA A 234 52.85 13.07 -24.94
N SER A 235 52.23 13.35 -26.09
CA SER A 235 52.85 13.17 -27.41
C SER A 235 53.76 14.33 -27.81
N VAL A 236 54.78 14.05 -28.62
CA VAL A 236 55.73 15.05 -29.15
C VAL A 236 55.02 16.16 -29.96
N GLU A 237 53.81 15.87 -30.45
CA GLU A 237 52.95 16.78 -31.20
C GLU A 237 52.01 17.62 -30.33
N GLU A 238 52.20 17.69 -29.00
CA GLU A 238 51.36 18.49 -28.07
C GLU A 238 51.14 19.95 -28.54
N ARG A 239 52.16 20.54 -29.18
CA ARG A 239 52.09 21.90 -29.75
C ARG A 239 51.10 22.03 -30.92
N SER A 240 50.71 20.92 -31.55
CA SER A 240 49.76 20.87 -32.66
C SER A 240 48.29 20.77 -32.21
N VAL A 241 48.04 20.46 -30.93
CA VAL A 241 46.67 20.33 -30.41
C VAL A 241 46.00 21.71 -30.40
N PRO A 242 44.86 21.89 -31.09
CA PRO A 242 44.18 23.18 -31.12
C PRO A 242 43.78 23.67 -29.72
N GLU A 243 43.95 24.97 -29.48
CA GLU A 243 43.69 25.61 -28.18
C GLU A 243 42.26 25.36 -27.63
N VAL A 244 41.30 25.24 -28.53
CA VAL A 244 39.90 24.92 -28.19
C VAL A 244 39.74 23.52 -27.57
N LEU A 245 40.61 22.56 -27.94
CA LEU A 245 40.62 21.22 -27.36
C LEU A 245 41.38 21.18 -26.03
N LYS A 246 42.48 21.94 -25.90
CA LYS A 246 43.21 22.07 -24.63
C LYS A 246 42.33 22.63 -23.52
N ARG A 247 41.63 23.75 -23.80
CA ARG A 247 40.66 24.33 -22.87
C ARG A 247 39.51 23.37 -22.51
N LEU A 248 39.07 22.53 -23.45
CA LEU A 248 38.06 21.51 -23.15
C LEU A 248 38.58 20.44 -22.19
N ILE A 249 39.82 19.99 -22.37
CA ILE A 249 40.47 19.03 -21.46
C ILE A 249 40.56 19.61 -20.05
N GLU A 250 41.05 20.84 -19.92
CA GLU A 250 41.14 21.56 -18.64
C GLU A 250 39.78 21.69 -17.98
N THR A 251 38.79 22.21 -18.73
CA THR A 251 37.42 22.37 -18.21
C THR A 251 36.86 21.04 -17.71
N ARG A 252 37.09 19.95 -18.44
CA ARG A 252 36.64 18.61 -18.04
C ARG A 252 37.36 18.10 -16.81
N ARG A 253 38.67 18.31 -16.72
CA ARG A 253 39.51 17.92 -15.58
C ARG A 253 39.05 18.62 -14.30
N GLU A 254 38.73 19.90 -14.38
CA GLU A 254 38.20 20.69 -13.27
C GLU A 254 36.76 20.31 -12.90
N ASN A 255 36.00 19.76 -13.84
CA ASN A 255 34.56 19.48 -13.68
C ASN A 255 34.18 18.05 -14.10
N PRO A 256 34.67 17.01 -13.40
CA PRO A 256 34.49 15.61 -13.79
C PRO A 256 33.05 15.09 -13.59
N SER A 257 32.30 15.69 -12.67
CA SER A 257 30.91 15.30 -12.38
C SER A 257 29.88 15.94 -13.33
N LEU A 258 30.26 16.96 -14.10
CA LEU A 258 29.34 17.64 -15.01
C LEU A 258 29.02 16.77 -16.22
N SER A 259 27.78 16.88 -16.71
CA SER A 259 27.39 16.33 -18.00
C SER A 259 28.04 17.10 -19.15
N LEU A 260 28.07 16.50 -20.35
CA LEU A 260 28.58 17.18 -21.56
C LEU A 260 27.81 18.46 -21.91
N GLU A 261 26.53 18.53 -21.53
CA GLU A 261 25.73 19.72 -21.73
C GLU A 261 26.15 20.85 -20.78
N GLU A 262 26.31 20.53 -19.50
CA GLU A 262 26.78 21.49 -18.48
C GLU A 262 28.20 21.97 -18.78
N LEU A 263 29.10 21.06 -19.20
CA LEU A 263 30.43 21.42 -19.70
C LEU A 263 30.37 22.40 -20.87
N GLY A 264 29.42 22.21 -21.80
CA GLY A 264 29.21 23.09 -22.93
C GLY A 264 28.77 24.49 -22.53
N ARG A 265 27.94 24.62 -21.49
CA ARG A 265 27.45 25.91 -20.98
C ARG A 265 28.55 26.75 -20.33
N ILE A 266 29.54 26.12 -19.71
CA ILE A 266 30.67 26.81 -19.05
C ILE A 266 31.86 27.07 -19.99
N GLN A 267 31.82 26.60 -21.24
CA GLN A 267 32.83 26.97 -22.23
C GLN A 267 32.74 28.46 -22.57
N THR A 268 33.85 29.02 -23.05
CA THR A 268 33.91 30.39 -23.60
C THR A 268 34.38 30.36 -25.06
N PRO A 269 33.50 30.61 -26.05
CA PRO A 269 32.04 30.83 -25.90
C PRO A 269 31.28 29.54 -25.53
N PRO A 270 30.06 29.65 -24.96
CA PRO A 270 29.21 28.50 -24.68
C PRO A 270 28.88 27.73 -25.96
N VAL A 271 28.84 26.40 -25.86
CA VAL A 271 28.56 25.53 -26.99
C VAL A 271 27.56 24.44 -26.63
N SER A 272 26.94 23.85 -27.64
CA SER A 272 26.01 22.74 -27.46
C SER A 272 26.70 21.46 -26.98
N LYS A 273 25.93 20.57 -26.36
CA LYS A 273 26.34 19.20 -26.02
C LYS A 273 26.98 18.47 -27.22
N SER A 274 26.37 18.58 -28.41
CA SER A 274 26.87 17.93 -29.63
C SER A 274 28.24 18.46 -30.06
N THR A 275 28.52 19.74 -29.84
CA THR A 275 29.83 20.34 -30.12
C THR A 275 30.90 19.80 -29.18
N ILE A 276 30.60 19.70 -27.87
CA ILE A 276 31.50 19.08 -26.89
C ILE A 276 31.79 17.63 -27.26
N GLN A 277 30.75 16.87 -27.60
CA GLN A 277 30.90 15.48 -28.01
C GLN A 277 31.76 15.34 -29.27
N TYR A 278 31.59 16.22 -30.26
CA TYR A 278 32.43 16.22 -31.47
C TYR A 278 33.91 16.49 -31.14
N ARG A 279 34.19 17.43 -30.23
CA ARG A 279 35.56 17.75 -29.79
C ARG A 279 36.22 16.57 -29.07
N TRP A 280 35.49 15.86 -28.21
CA TRP A 280 35.99 14.62 -27.58
C TRP A 280 36.27 13.52 -28.60
N LYS A 281 35.39 13.31 -29.58
CA LYS A 281 35.66 12.38 -30.70
C LYS A 281 36.90 12.76 -31.50
N LYS A 282 37.19 14.05 -31.64
CA LYS A 282 38.42 14.51 -32.31
C LYS A 282 39.67 14.14 -31.48
N LEU A 283 39.63 14.34 -30.17
CA LEU A 283 40.70 13.91 -29.25
C LEU A 283 40.92 12.39 -29.27
N GLU A 284 39.84 11.60 -29.26
CA GLU A 284 39.90 10.13 -29.39
C GLU A 284 40.63 9.71 -30.67
N ARG A 285 40.28 10.31 -31.82
CA ARG A 285 40.96 10.03 -33.10
C ARG A 285 42.44 10.40 -33.08
N MET A 286 42.80 11.49 -32.40
CA MET A 286 44.21 11.89 -32.24
C MET A 286 44.97 10.86 -31.39
N ALA A 287 44.39 10.40 -30.28
CA ALA A 287 44.97 9.35 -29.45
C ALA A 287 45.13 8.02 -30.21
N GLU A 288 44.13 7.63 -31.00
CA GLU A 288 44.19 6.42 -31.83
C GLU A 288 45.33 6.47 -32.85
N ALA A 289 45.52 7.61 -33.53
CA ALA A 289 46.61 7.81 -34.47
C ALA A 289 47.99 7.63 -33.80
N LEU A 290 48.18 8.21 -32.61
CA LEU A 290 49.41 8.07 -31.83
C LEU A 290 49.68 6.61 -31.44
N SER A 291 48.65 5.87 -31.01
CA SER A 291 48.79 4.46 -30.62
C SER A 291 49.20 3.53 -31.77
N ARG A 292 48.85 3.89 -33.02
CA ARG A 292 49.25 3.14 -34.22
C ARG A 292 50.69 3.45 -34.63
N THR A 293 51.15 4.68 -34.45
CA THR A 293 52.52 5.09 -34.76
C THR A 293 53.55 4.48 -33.80
N VAL A 294 53.20 4.22 -32.53
CA VAL A 294 54.11 3.60 -31.54
C VAL A 294 54.21 2.06 -31.69
N ARG A 295 53.32 1.43 -32.46
CA ARG A 295 53.32 -0.03 -32.70
C ARG A 295 54.04 -0.45 -33.99
N LEU A 296 54.61 0.49 -34.72
CA LEU A 296 55.45 0.28 -35.92
C LEU A 296 56.91 0.55 -35.57
#